data_AF-A0A0S9CKG0-F1
#
_entry.id   AF-A0A0S9CKG0-F1
#
_cell.length_a   1.000
_cell.length_b   1.000
_cell.length_c   1.000
_cell.angle_alpha   90.00
_cell.angle_beta   90.00
_cell.angle_gamma   90.00
#
_symmetry.space_group_name_H-M   'P 1'
#
loop_
_entity.id
_entity.type
_entity.pdbx_description
1 polymer ?
#
loop_
_entity_poly.entity_id
_entity_poly.type
_entity_poly.pdbx_seq_one_letter_code
_entity_poly.pdbx_strand_id
1 'polypeptide(L)'
;MTDLTRRALIAAGAATTALPALAQGTAAPRPWGATPSARQLAWHRREQYAFVHFSINTFTDREWGFGDESPKLFDPTDFDPDQIVAAAKAGGMRGIILTAKHHDGFCLWPTMLTEHCIRNSPYKGGRGDIVREMEQATRRAGLAFGLYLSPWDRNHAEYGRPAYIDYYRKQVVELCTRYGELFEFWFDGANGGDGYYGGARETRKIDAPKYYNWPSIIALVHRHQPMACTFDPLGADVRWVGNEDGVAGDPCWPTMPNHPYVQSEGNSGVRGAPLWWPAETDVSIRPGWFYHADEDAKVKSPERLLRLYDESVGRGTNLNLNLPPDRRGRLNDHDVAVLRSFGEAQARTYARDLAQGAVAHATADRGRGFAAARVLDGRHDTYWSTPDRDTRPTLTLDLPPGRTFDVIRLREFLPLGVRVTRFALDLQEAGAWRTVAEHQGIGAQRIVRLARPSSARRLRLRILDAPACPAISEIALFRQVQPVPVAPPRSSDTTIIPRDGWTIVTATGAGAEALIDGDAQTRWTVPSPAAGSPASVTVDLGRSQSLAGFSLTPSRTVAKDTAPPRGYIAETSADGKVWAPAATGEFGNIAYALATQRIAFAARPARYLRLRFEAPAIPAGKMTIADIGAFTG
;
A
#
# COMPACT_ATOMS: atom_id res chain seq x y z
N MET A 1 -86.98 -21.51 -16.58
CA MET A 1 -87.22 -21.92 -15.17
C MET A 1 -86.02 -21.42 -14.38
N THR A 2 -86.08 -20.39 -13.53
CA THR A 2 -87.14 -19.50 -13.03
C THR A 2 -86.44 -18.24 -12.54
N ASP A 3 -87.12 -17.11 -12.72
CA ASP A 3 -86.84 -15.70 -12.40
C ASP A 3 -85.94 -15.36 -11.21
N LEU A 4 -85.33 -14.16 -11.26
CA LEU A 4 -85.34 -13.22 -10.15
C LEU A 4 -85.20 -11.76 -10.64
N THR A 5 -85.98 -10.90 -10.00
CA THR A 5 -86.52 -9.60 -10.43
C THR A 5 -85.66 -8.37 -10.11
N ARG A 6 -85.91 -7.27 -10.84
CA ARG A 6 -85.51 -5.88 -10.51
C ARG A 6 -86.26 -5.35 -9.28
N ARG A 7 -85.53 -4.65 -8.38
CA ARG A 7 -85.82 -3.35 -7.73
C ARG A 7 -85.39 -3.32 -6.24
N ALA A 8 -84.43 -2.46 -5.90
CA ALA A 8 -84.56 -1.43 -4.87
C ALA A 8 -83.22 -0.68 -4.70
N LEU A 9 -83.29 0.64 -4.74
CA LEU A 9 -82.22 1.61 -4.53
C LEU A 9 -82.37 2.16 -3.10
N ILE A 10 -81.28 2.71 -2.54
CA ILE A 10 -81.14 3.59 -1.35
C ILE A 10 -80.88 2.89 0.00
N ALA A 11 -79.64 2.99 0.51
CA ALA A 11 -79.27 3.92 1.59
C ALA A 11 -77.78 3.80 1.93
N ALA A 12 -77.15 4.97 2.09
CA ALA A 12 -75.73 5.15 2.32
C ALA A 12 -75.29 4.74 3.73
N GLY A 13 -74.12 4.11 3.82
CA GLY A 13 -73.36 3.90 5.05
C GLY A 13 -71.87 3.86 4.70
N ALA A 14 -71.22 5.03 4.69
CA ALA A 14 -69.78 5.14 4.50
C ALA A 14 -69.07 4.59 5.74
N ALA A 15 -68.66 3.32 5.69
CA ALA A 15 -67.66 2.79 6.60
C ALA A 15 -66.28 3.05 5.99
N THR A 16 -65.73 4.22 6.26
CA THR A 16 -64.30 4.50 6.07
C THR A 16 -63.51 3.62 7.02
N THR A 17 -63.07 2.45 6.55
CA THR A 17 -62.00 1.71 7.20
C THR A 17 -60.74 2.57 7.08
N ALA A 18 -60.42 3.29 8.16
CA ALA A 18 -59.12 3.91 8.32
C ALA A 18 -58.08 2.78 8.32
N LEU A 19 -57.46 2.56 7.17
CA LEU A 19 -56.21 1.81 7.08
C LEU A 19 -55.23 2.50 8.04
N PRO A 20 -54.62 1.78 9.01
CA PRO A 20 -53.58 2.38 9.82
C PRO A 20 -52.52 2.88 8.85
N ALA A 21 -52.25 4.18 8.90
CA ALA A 21 -51.13 4.76 8.18
C ALA A 21 -49.88 4.00 8.62
N LEU A 22 -49.39 3.10 7.77
CA LEU A 22 -48.06 2.54 7.89
C LEU A 22 -47.14 3.75 8.05
N ALA A 23 -46.55 3.90 9.23
CA ALA A 23 -45.59 4.95 9.50
C ALA A 23 -44.50 4.85 8.43
N GLN A 24 -44.54 5.75 7.44
CA GLN A 24 -43.48 5.87 6.46
C GLN A 24 -42.23 6.23 7.25
N GLY A 25 -41.32 5.27 7.41
CA GLY A 25 -40.03 5.52 8.03
C GLY A 25 -39.34 6.67 7.31
N THR A 26 -38.65 7.54 8.06
CA THR A 26 -37.94 8.68 7.48
C THR A 26 -36.97 8.19 6.40
N ALA A 27 -37.01 8.80 5.20
CA ALA A 27 -36.16 8.38 4.09
C ALA A 27 -34.67 8.62 4.40
N ALA A 28 -33.78 7.77 3.88
CA ALA A 28 -32.33 7.97 3.97
C ALA A 28 -31.88 9.23 3.22
N PRO A 29 -30.79 9.89 3.66
CA PRO A 29 -30.15 10.94 2.88
C PRO A 29 -29.77 10.45 1.48
N ARG A 30 -29.88 11.33 0.48
CA ARG A 30 -29.33 11.06 -0.85
C ARG A 30 -27.80 11.00 -0.79
N PRO A 31 -27.14 10.16 -1.61
CA PRO A 31 -25.68 10.18 -1.74
C PRO A 31 -25.14 11.57 -2.11
N TRP A 32 -23.92 11.88 -1.69
CA TRP A 32 -23.21 13.10 -2.08
C TRP A 32 -21.91 12.74 -2.80
N GLY A 33 -21.70 13.35 -3.98
CA GLY A 33 -20.51 13.09 -4.79
C GLY A 33 -20.43 11.66 -5.33
N ALA A 34 -19.22 11.24 -5.67
CA ALA A 34 -18.95 9.86 -6.07
C ALA A 34 -19.15 8.89 -4.89
N THR A 35 -19.51 7.65 -5.20
CA THR A 35 -19.73 6.58 -4.22
C THR A 35 -19.00 5.30 -4.64
N PRO A 36 -18.58 4.45 -3.70
CA PRO A 36 -17.93 3.20 -4.02
C PRO A 36 -18.90 2.22 -4.68
N SER A 37 -18.39 1.45 -5.63
CA SER A 37 -19.02 0.20 -6.07
C SER A 37 -19.03 -0.85 -4.94
N ALA A 38 -19.76 -1.96 -5.13
CA ALA A 38 -19.80 -3.06 -4.17
C ALA A 38 -18.41 -3.69 -3.92
N ARG A 39 -17.57 -3.80 -4.97
CA ARG A 39 -16.19 -4.31 -4.85
C ARG A 39 -15.27 -3.35 -4.11
N GLN A 40 -15.36 -2.05 -4.38
CA GLN A 40 -14.60 -1.02 -3.66
C GLN A 40 -15.01 -0.94 -2.19
N LEU A 41 -16.30 -1.12 -1.87
CA LEU A 41 -16.77 -1.20 -0.50
C LEU A 41 -16.23 -2.45 0.22
N ALA A 42 -16.20 -3.60 -0.45
CA ALA A 42 -15.60 -4.81 0.09
C ALA A 42 -14.07 -4.65 0.28
N TRP A 43 -13.40 -3.96 -0.64
CA TRP A 43 -11.99 -3.63 -0.58
C TRP A 43 -11.66 -2.73 0.61
N HIS A 44 -12.40 -1.64 0.85
CA HIS A 44 -12.21 -0.78 2.03
C HIS A 44 -12.34 -1.54 3.36
N ARG A 45 -13.20 -2.56 3.43
CA ARG A 45 -13.38 -3.38 4.64
C ARG A 45 -12.18 -4.27 4.97
N ARG A 46 -11.22 -4.43 4.04
CA ARG A 46 -10.03 -5.24 4.29
C ARG A 46 -9.04 -4.52 5.18
N GLU A 47 -8.94 -3.19 5.07
CA GLU A 47 -8.06 -2.31 5.85
C GLU A 47 -6.57 -2.56 5.59
N GLN A 48 -6.10 -3.80 5.68
CA GLN A 48 -4.71 -4.18 5.45
C GLN A 48 -4.60 -5.58 4.84
N TYR A 49 -3.63 -5.77 3.97
CA TYR A 49 -3.26 -7.06 3.36
C TYR A 49 -1.77 -7.07 3.02
N ALA A 50 -1.25 -8.26 2.73
CA ALA A 50 0.14 -8.44 2.36
C ALA A 50 0.31 -8.36 0.85
N PHE A 51 1.45 -7.81 0.43
CA PHE A 51 2.04 -8.07 -0.87
C PHE A 51 3.13 -9.13 -0.71
N VAL A 52 3.34 -9.98 -1.71
CA VAL A 52 4.42 -10.97 -1.72
C VAL A 52 5.16 -10.85 -3.04
N HIS A 53 6.28 -10.14 -3.02
CA HIS A 53 7.24 -10.12 -4.12
C HIS A 53 8.14 -11.35 -4.04
N PHE A 54 7.92 -12.25 -4.98
CA PHE A 54 8.72 -13.43 -5.18
C PHE A 54 8.84 -13.70 -6.68
N SER A 55 10.04 -13.88 -7.17
CA SER A 55 10.38 -14.10 -8.58
C SER A 55 11.82 -14.63 -8.65
N ILE A 56 12.32 -14.82 -9.86
CA ILE A 56 13.73 -15.10 -10.13
C ILE A 56 14.67 -14.05 -9.56
N ASN A 57 14.19 -12.81 -9.38
CA ASN A 57 14.92 -11.69 -8.78
C ASN A 57 15.46 -11.97 -7.37
N THR A 58 14.74 -12.77 -6.59
CA THR A 58 15.17 -13.27 -5.26
C THR A 58 16.50 -14.04 -5.33
N PHE A 59 16.70 -14.77 -6.43
CA PHE A 59 17.85 -15.63 -6.65
C PHE A 59 19.00 -14.90 -7.34
N THR A 60 18.72 -13.74 -7.95
CA THR A 60 19.73 -12.88 -8.60
C THR A 60 20.10 -11.66 -7.78
N ASP A 61 19.51 -11.49 -6.59
CA ASP A 61 19.75 -10.35 -5.71
C ASP A 61 19.46 -9.01 -6.41
N ARG A 62 18.33 -8.94 -7.12
CA ARG A 62 17.87 -7.75 -7.85
C ARG A 62 16.51 -7.32 -7.34
N GLU A 63 16.27 -6.02 -7.32
CA GLU A 63 14.89 -5.52 -7.27
C GLU A 63 14.22 -5.73 -8.61
N TRP A 64 14.91 -5.34 -9.69
CA TRP A 64 14.40 -5.41 -11.07
C TRP A 64 15.33 -6.27 -11.94
N GLY A 65 14.91 -7.49 -12.26
CA GLY A 65 15.60 -8.33 -13.24
C GLY A 65 15.54 -7.75 -14.65
N PHE A 66 16.55 -8.06 -15.48
CA PHE A 66 16.70 -7.53 -16.85
C PHE A 66 15.91 -8.33 -17.90
N GLY A 67 15.36 -9.49 -17.51
CA GLY A 67 14.61 -10.41 -18.34
C GLY A 67 15.46 -11.45 -19.07
N ASP A 68 16.77 -11.48 -18.82
CA ASP A 68 17.71 -12.48 -19.33
C ASP A 68 18.09 -13.55 -18.30
N GLU A 69 17.49 -13.50 -17.10
CA GLU A 69 17.74 -14.45 -16.04
C GLU A 69 17.37 -15.88 -16.49
N SER A 70 18.25 -16.85 -16.21
CA SER A 70 17.98 -18.24 -16.56
C SER A 70 16.91 -18.83 -15.63
N PRO A 71 15.80 -19.40 -16.15
CA PRO A 71 14.81 -20.12 -15.34
C PRO A 71 15.40 -21.16 -14.38
N LYS A 72 16.62 -21.66 -14.66
CA LYS A 72 17.35 -22.59 -13.80
C LYS A 72 17.75 -22.03 -12.44
N LEU A 73 17.78 -20.72 -12.28
CA LEU A 73 18.11 -20.06 -11.01
C LEU A 73 16.95 -20.10 -10.01
N PHE A 74 15.72 -20.29 -10.47
CA PHE A 74 14.56 -20.36 -9.59
C PHE A 74 14.45 -21.76 -8.97
N ASP A 75 15.00 -21.93 -7.77
CA ASP A 75 14.97 -23.21 -7.04
C ASP A 75 14.85 -22.99 -5.52
N PRO A 76 13.68 -22.56 -5.02
CA PRO A 76 13.50 -22.43 -3.58
C PRO A 76 13.66 -23.78 -2.89
N THR A 77 14.57 -23.84 -1.92
CA THR A 77 15.00 -25.09 -1.30
C THR A 77 14.00 -25.68 -0.29
N ASP A 78 13.11 -24.86 0.26
CA ASP A 78 12.12 -25.23 1.27
C ASP A 78 10.89 -24.30 1.18
N PHE A 79 10.31 -24.19 -0.02
CA PHE A 79 9.15 -23.31 -0.24
C PHE A 79 7.96 -23.72 0.63
N ASP A 80 7.49 -22.81 1.47
CA ASP A 80 6.39 -23.05 2.41
C ASP A 80 5.37 -21.91 2.36
N PRO A 81 4.31 -22.03 1.54
CA PRO A 81 3.29 -21.00 1.40
C PRO A 81 2.45 -20.86 2.68
N ASP A 82 2.30 -21.92 3.49
CA ASP A 82 1.56 -21.87 4.74
C ASP A 82 2.32 -21.05 5.79
N GLN A 83 3.65 -21.10 5.81
CA GLN A 83 4.47 -20.24 6.68
C GLN A 83 4.32 -18.76 6.32
N ILE A 84 4.37 -18.42 5.03
CA ILE A 84 4.20 -17.03 4.56
C ILE A 84 2.81 -16.52 4.95
N VAL A 85 1.78 -17.32 4.67
CA VAL A 85 0.37 -16.97 4.97
C VAL A 85 0.13 -16.86 6.48
N ALA A 86 0.69 -17.77 7.28
CA ALA A 86 0.58 -17.73 8.73
C ALA A 86 1.24 -16.47 9.32
N ALA A 87 2.40 -16.06 8.79
CA ALA A 87 3.07 -14.83 9.20
C ALA A 87 2.27 -13.57 8.81
N ALA A 88 1.73 -13.52 7.59
CA ALA A 88 0.84 -12.42 7.18
C ALA A 88 -0.39 -12.33 8.10
N LYS A 89 -1.03 -13.47 8.41
CA LYS A 89 -2.16 -13.53 9.35
C LYS A 89 -1.77 -13.10 10.76
N ALA A 90 -0.59 -13.50 11.23
CA ALA A 90 -0.06 -13.07 12.53
C ALA A 90 0.18 -11.55 12.59
N GLY A 91 0.51 -10.92 11.46
CA GLY A 91 0.56 -9.47 11.28
C GLY A 91 -0.81 -8.79 11.07
N GLY A 92 -1.93 -9.51 11.19
CA GLY A 92 -3.28 -8.96 11.07
C GLY A 92 -3.79 -8.77 9.63
N MET A 93 -3.06 -9.25 8.62
CA MET A 93 -3.42 -9.11 7.21
C MET A 93 -4.70 -9.89 6.87
N ARG A 94 -5.57 -9.29 6.04
CA ARG A 94 -6.84 -9.90 5.61
C ARG A 94 -6.82 -10.49 4.19
N GLY A 95 -5.69 -10.35 3.51
CA GLY A 95 -5.48 -10.89 2.17
C GLY A 95 -4.00 -10.92 1.80
N ILE A 96 -3.71 -11.53 0.65
CA ILE A 96 -2.39 -11.62 0.04
C ILE A 96 -2.51 -11.32 -1.45
N ILE A 97 -1.67 -10.43 -1.95
CA ILE A 97 -1.41 -10.22 -3.37
C ILE A 97 -0.05 -10.86 -3.68
N LEU A 98 0.02 -11.74 -4.67
CA LEU A 98 1.28 -12.38 -5.10
C LEU A 98 1.73 -11.83 -6.46
N THR A 99 3.02 -11.56 -6.63
CA THR A 99 3.62 -11.27 -7.95
C THR A 99 3.65 -12.53 -8.83
N ALA A 100 2.58 -12.80 -9.59
CA ALA A 100 2.54 -13.93 -10.51
C ALA A 100 3.60 -13.83 -11.60
N LYS A 101 3.88 -12.59 -12.05
CA LYS A 101 4.98 -12.22 -12.94
C LYS A 101 5.41 -10.80 -12.62
N HIS A 102 6.71 -10.58 -12.42
CA HIS A 102 7.29 -9.25 -12.21
C HIS A 102 7.88 -8.68 -13.53
N HIS A 103 8.53 -7.52 -13.49
CA HIS A 103 9.05 -6.84 -14.69
C HIS A 103 10.05 -7.67 -15.49
N ASP A 104 10.79 -8.57 -14.84
CA ASP A 104 11.70 -9.53 -15.49
C ASP A 104 10.96 -10.47 -16.47
N GLY A 105 9.65 -10.68 -16.29
CA GLY A 105 8.82 -11.49 -17.17
C GLY A 105 8.73 -12.97 -16.75
N PHE A 106 9.42 -13.41 -15.69
CA PHE A 106 9.39 -14.79 -15.24
C PHE A 106 8.03 -15.13 -14.62
N CYS A 107 7.33 -16.10 -15.20
CA CYS A 107 5.99 -16.49 -14.75
C CYS A 107 6.06 -17.61 -13.70
N LEU A 108 5.46 -17.35 -12.52
CA LEU A 108 5.42 -18.27 -11.37
C LEU A 108 4.42 -19.43 -11.48
N TRP A 109 3.65 -19.47 -12.57
CA TRP A 109 2.72 -20.55 -12.88
C TRP A 109 3.10 -21.24 -14.19
N PRO A 110 2.67 -22.50 -14.40
CA PRO A 110 3.02 -23.25 -15.59
C PRO A 110 2.15 -22.81 -16.77
N THR A 111 2.40 -21.60 -17.28
CA THR A 111 1.80 -21.10 -18.52
C THR A 111 2.38 -21.81 -19.74
N MET A 112 1.56 -21.96 -20.78
CA MET A 112 1.98 -22.46 -22.10
C MET A 112 2.28 -21.33 -23.08
N LEU A 113 2.24 -20.07 -22.62
CA LEU A 113 2.42 -18.89 -23.46
C LEU A 113 3.88 -18.44 -23.60
N THR A 114 4.77 -18.92 -22.72
CA THR A 114 6.21 -18.60 -22.73
C THR A 114 7.03 -19.74 -22.13
N GLU A 115 8.29 -19.85 -22.57
CA GLU A 115 9.30 -20.73 -21.96
C GLU A 115 10.01 -20.04 -20.77
N HIS A 116 9.85 -18.74 -20.58
CA HIS A 116 10.38 -18.02 -19.42
C HIS A 116 9.39 -18.12 -18.24
N CYS A 117 9.16 -19.35 -17.79
CA CYS A 117 8.25 -19.68 -16.69
C CYS A 117 8.76 -20.85 -15.85
N ILE A 118 8.06 -21.09 -14.73
CA ILE A 118 8.38 -22.10 -13.75
C ILE A 118 8.51 -23.54 -14.31
N ARG A 119 7.86 -23.85 -15.44
CA ARG A 119 8.00 -25.17 -16.11
C ARG A 119 9.45 -25.51 -16.46
N ASN A 120 10.26 -24.48 -16.71
CA ASN A 120 11.66 -24.63 -17.09
C ASN A 120 12.64 -24.45 -15.92
N SER A 121 12.12 -24.26 -14.71
CA SER A 121 12.91 -24.22 -13.47
C SER A 121 13.10 -25.62 -12.87
N PRO A 122 14.14 -25.84 -12.03
CA PRO A 122 14.31 -27.08 -11.27
C PRO A 122 13.24 -27.29 -10.18
N TYR A 123 12.55 -26.23 -9.74
CA TYR A 123 11.55 -26.31 -8.69
C TYR A 123 10.51 -27.41 -8.97
N LYS A 124 10.43 -28.39 -8.05
CA LYS A 124 9.60 -29.61 -8.16
C LYS A 124 9.74 -30.34 -9.51
N GLY A 125 10.94 -30.32 -10.10
CA GLY A 125 11.23 -30.93 -11.39
C GLY A 125 10.44 -30.31 -12.55
N GLY A 126 10.22 -28.99 -12.52
CA GLY A 126 9.46 -28.26 -13.55
C GLY A 126 7.94 -28.43 -13.47
N ARG A 127 7.43 -29.03 -12.37
CA ARG A 127 5.99 -29.27 -12.17
C ARG A 127 5.36 -28.39 -11.10
N GLY A 128 6.12 -27.43 -10.55
CA GLY A 128 5.61 -26.50 -9.55
C GLY A 128 4.64 -25.47 -10.12
N ASP A 129 3.80 -24.92 -9.23
CA ASP A 129 2.90 -23.79 -9.51
C ASP A 129 2.79 -22.95 -8.23
N ILE A 130 3.65 -21.95 -8.10
CA ILE A 130 3.72 -21.10 -6.88
C ILE A 130 2.41 -20.33 -6.70
N VAL A 131 1.76 -19.93 -7.81
CA VAL A 131 0.48 -19.23 -7.77
C VAL A 131 -0.59 -20.14 -7.15
N ARG A 132 -0.67 -21.42 -7.56
CA ARG A 132 -1.59 -22.39 -6.95
C ARG A 132 -1.29 -22.63 -5.48
N GLU A 133 -0.02 -22.83 -5.15
CA GLU A 133 0.40 -23.17 -3.79
C GLU A 133 0.09 -22.05 -2.80
N MET A 134 0.38 -20.80 -3.17
CA MET A 134 0.01 -19.60 -2.39
C MET A 134 -1.50 -19.40 -2.31
N GLU A 135 -2.23 -19.58 -3.42
CA GLU A 135 -3.69 -19.45 -3.46
C GLU A 135 -4.36 -20.41 -2.46
N GLN A 136 -3.98 -21.69 -2.51
CA GLN A 136 -4.55 -22.71 -1.63
C GLN A 136 -4.22 -22.45 -0.16
N ALA A 137 -2.98 -22.07 0.16
CA ALA A 137 -2.58 -21.73 1.53
C ALA A 137 -3.35 -20.51 2.05
N THR A 138 -3.47 -19.46 1.23
CA THR A 138 -4.23 -18.24 1.54
C THR A 138 -5.70 -18.57 1.87
N ARG A 139 -6.35 -19.41 1.05
CA ARG A 139 -7.73 -19.85 1.28
C ARG A 139 -7.88 -20.72 2.52
N ARG A 140 -6.97 -21.67 2.77
CA ARG A 140 -6.96 -22.50 4.00
C ARG A 140 -6.92 -21.62 5.25
N ALA A 141 -6.18 -20.52 5.20
CA ALA A 141 -6.08 -19.58 6.31
C ALA A 141 -7.29 -18.63 6.45
N GLY A 142 -8.24 -18.65 5.51
CA GLY A 142 -9.41 -17.76 5.49
C GLY A 142 -9.09 -16.33 5.04
N LEU A 143 -7.98 -16.14 4.31
CA LEU A 143 -7.59 -14.84 3.76
C LEU A 143 -8.04 -14.70 2.31
N ALA A 144 -8.19 -13.45 1.84
CA ALA A 144 -8.47 -13.17 0.43
C ALA A 144 -7.20 -13.27 -0.43
N PHE A 145 -7.31 -13.76 -1.66
CA PHE A 145 -6.18 -13.89 -2.58
C PHE A 145 -6.31 -12.91 -3.75
N GLY A 146 -5.22 -12.27 -4.12
CA GLY A 146 -5.10 -11.34 -5.24
C GLY A 146 -3.80 -11.58 -6.00
N LEU A 147 -3.69 -11.00 -7.19
CA LEU A 147 -2.56 -11.24 -8.08
C LEU A 147 -2.03 -9.95 -8.66
N TYR A 148 -0.71 -9.87 -8.75
CA TYR A 148 0.00 -8.87 -9.52
C TYR A 148 0.51 -9.51 -10.81
N LEU A 149 0.30 -8.81 -11.93
CA LEU A 149 0.83 -9.18 -13.23
C LEU A 149 1.47 -7.93 -13.84
N SER A 150 2.80 -7.91 -13.90
CA SER A 150 3.51 -6.75 -14.46
C SER A 150 3.12 -6.50 -15.92
N PRO A 151 2.60 -5.29 -16.24
CA PRO A 151 2.35 -4.89 -17.63
C PRO A 151 3.65 -4.73 -18.42
N TRP A 152 4.71 -4.24 -17.79
CA TRP A 152 6.05 -4.19 -18.35
C TRP A 152 6.69 -5.58 -18.31
N ASP A 153 7.25 -6.04 -19.42
CA ASP A 153 7.86 -7.37 -19.51
C ASP A 153 9.18 -7.27 -20.27
N ARG A 154 10.27 -7.35 -19.51
CA ARG A 154 11.63 -7.20 -20.00
C ARG A 154 12.14 -8.46 -20.70
N ASN A 155 11.42 -9.58 -20.62
CA ASN A 155 11.78 -10.81 -21.33
C ASN A 155 11.16 -10.88 -22.73
N HIS A 156 9.87 -10.56 -22.86
CA HIS A 156 9.10 -10.90 -24.06
C HIS A 156 9.54 -10.09 -25.31
N ALA A 157 9.91 -10.80 -26.38
CA ALA A 157 10.44 -10.21 -27.63
C ALA A 157 9.50 -9.19 -28.28
N GLU A 158 8.19 -9.36 -28.13
CA GLU A 158 7.16 -8.47 -28.69
C GLU A 158 6.70 -7.35 -27.75
N TYR A 159 7.32 -7.16 -26.59
CA TYR A 159 6.96 -6.05 -25.70
C TYR A 159 7.01 -4.69 -26.43
N GLY A 160 6.01 -3.82 -26.27
CA GLY A 160 5.89 -2.59 -27.04
C GLY A 160 5.33 -2.75 -28.47
N ARG A 161 5.00 -3.98 -28.90
CA ARG A 161 4.32 -4.29 -30.17
C ARG A 161 2.93 -4.89 -29.92
N PRO A 162 2.01 -4.87 -30.91
CA PRO A 162 0.64 -5.36 -30.73
C PRO A 162 0.55 -6.82 -30.27
N ALA A 163 1.44 -7.70 -30.75
CA ALA A 163 1.41 -9.13 -30.42
C ALA A 163 1.59 -9.42 -28.92
N TYR A 164 2.32 -8.58 -28.17
CA TYR A 164 2.43 -8.73 -26.72
C TYR A 164 1.10 -8.47 -26.00
N ILE A 165 0.22 -7.62 -26.53
CA ILE A 165 -1.09 -7.37 -25.91
C ILE A 165 -1.95 -8.63 -25.96
N ASP A 166 -1.92 -9.39 -27.05
CA ASP A 166 -2.63 -10.67 -27.15
C ASP A 166 -2.07 -11.71 -26.16
N TYR A 167 -0.74 -11.77 -26.03
CA TYR A 167 -0.07 -12.59 -25.01
C TYR A 167 -0.51 -12.21 -23.59
N TYR A 168 -0.45 -10.91 -23.27
CA TYR A 168 -0.77 -10.38 -21.95
C TYR A 168 -2.23 -10.64 -21.57
N ARG A 169 -3.18 -10.44 -22.50
CA ARG A 169 -4.60 -10.74 -22.28
C ARG A 169 -4.83 -12.23 -22.01
N LYS A 170 -4.12 -13.13 -22.69
CA LYS A 170 -4.20 -14.57 -22.43
C LYS A 170 -3.68 -14.91 -21.03
N GLN A 171 -2.60 -14.26 -20.56
CA GLN A 171 -2.13 -14.41 -19.18
C GLN A 171 -3.16 -13.93 -18.15
N VAL A 172 -3.79 -12.76 -18.39
CA VAL A 172 -4.90 -12.27 -17.55
C VAL A 172 -6.02 -13.31 -17.45
N VAL A 173 -6.43 -13.91 -18.59
CA VAL A 173 -7.46 -14.97 -18.59
C VAL A 173 -7.01 -16.20 -17.81
N GLU A 174 -5.78 -16.69 -17.99
CA GLU A 174 -5.26 -17.82 -17.22
C GLU A 174 -5.35 -17.55 -15.71
N LEU A 175 -4.85 -16.40 -15.27
CA LEU A 175 -4.81 -16.04 -13.86
C LEU A 175 -6.22 -15.84 -13.27
N CYS A 176 -7.11 -15.16 -14.00
CA CYS A 176 -8.49 -14.91 -13.58
C CYS A 176 -9.41 -16.14 -13.65
N THR A 177 -9.03 -17.24 -14.29
CA THR A 177 -9.91 -18.42 -14.43
C THR A 177 -9.39 -19.68 -13.75
N ARG A 178 -8.10 -19.75 -13.44
CA ARG A 178 -7.49 -20.95 -12.84
C ARG A 178 -7.41 -20.88 -11.31
N TYR A 179 -7.29 -19.71 -10.69
CA TYR A 179 -6.90 -19.56 -9.27
C TYR A 179 -8.05 -19.14 -8.32
N GLY A 180 -9.28 -19.50 -8.68
CA GLY A 180 -10.47 -19.19 -7.88
C GLY A 180 -10.81 -17.70 -7.85
N GLU A 181 -11.58 -17.27 -6.84
CA GLU A 181 -11.97 -15.86 -6.68
C GLU A 181 -10.78 -14.98 -6.27
N LEU A 182 -10.60 -13.88 -6.98
CA LEU A 182 -9.61 -12.84 -6.67
C LEU A 182 -10.31 -11.65 -6.01
N PHE A 183 -9.69 -11.06 -4.99
CA PHE A 183 -10.17 -9.77 -4.45
C PHE A 183 -9.55 -8.56 -5.13
N GLU A 184 -8.37 -8.74 -5.73
CA GLU A 184 -7.62 -7.67 -6.35
C GLU A 184 -6.72 -8.19 -7.48
N PHE A 185 -6.60 -7.39 -8.55
CA PHE A 185 -5.72 -7.63 -9.68
C PHE A 185 -4.88 -6.38 -9.93
N TRP A 186 -3.57 -6.49 -9.73
CA TRP A 186 -2.65 -5.36 -9.63
C TRP A 186 -1.90 -5.15 -10.95
N PHE A 187 -2.03 -3.96 -11.54
CA PHE A 187 -1.31 -3.55 -12.75
C PHE A 187 -0.32 -2.45 -12.41
N ASP A 188 0.96 -2.77 -12.45
CA ASP A 188 2.01 -1.81 -12.17
C ASP A 188 2.13 -0.72 -13.24
N GLY A 189 2.30 0.53 -12.79
CA GLY A 189 2.61 1.67 -13.66
C GLY A 189 4.11 1.81 -13.98
N ALA A 190 5.00 1.13 -13.26
CA ALA A 190 6.45 1.25 -13.41
C ALA A 190 6.95 0.74 -14.78
N ASN A 191 7.83 1.52 -15.41
CA ASN A 191 8.43 1.17 -16.70
C ASN A 191 9.79 1.84 -16.88
N GLY A 192 10.87 1.06 -16.83
CA GLY A 192 12.24 1.53 -17.07
C GLY A 192 12.63 1.62 -18.55
N GLY A 193 11.81 1.10 -19.46
CA GLY A 193 12.02 1.13 -20.91
C GLY A 193 13.05 0.13 -21.43
N ASP A 194 14.17 -0.09 -20.75
CA ASP A 194 15.23 -1.02 -21.17
C ASP A 194 14.97 -2.48 -20.77
N GLY A 195 15.40 -3.45 -21.57
CA GLY A 195 15.23 -4.85 -21.23
C GLY A 195 15.85 -5.81 -22.24
N TYR A 196 15.91 -7.10 -21.87
CA TYR A 196 16.42 -8.17 -22.73
C TYR A 196 15.61 -8.33 -24.01
N TYR A 197 14.28 -8.29 -23.92
CA TYR A 197 13.31 -8.34 -25.01
C TYR A 197 13.63 -9.40 -26.08
N GLY A 198 13.81 -10.65 -25.64
CA GLY A 198 14.10 -11.78 -26.52
C GLY A 198 15.50 -11.76 -27.14
N GLY A 199 16.45 -11.02 -26.55
CA GLY A 199 17.82 -10.89 -27.04
C GLY A 199 18.13 -9.57 -27.72
N ALA A 200 17.13 -8.71 -27.93
CA ALA A 200 17.33 -7.40 -28.55
C ALA A 200 18.16 -6.44 -27.68
N ARG A 201 18.05 -6.54 -26.34
CA ARG A 201 18.77 -5.70 -25.37
C ARG A 201 18.70 -4.21 -25.69
N GLU A 202 17.48 -3.71 -25.84
CA GLU A 202 17.21 -2.34 -26.31
C GLU A 202 16.32 -1.57 -25.31
N THR A 203 16.16 -0.27 -25.55
CA THR A 203 15.16 0.54 -24.85
C THR A 203 13.93 0.71 -25.71
N ARG A 204 12.75 0.41 -25.16
CA ARG A 204 11.44 0.58 -25.81
C ARG A 204 10.65 1.67 -25.09
N LYS A 205 9.99 2.52 -25.87
CA LYS A 205 9.07 3.54 -25.36
C LYS A 205 7.66 3.23 -25.87
N ILE A 206 6.69 3.32 -24.98
CA ILE A 206 5.27 3.09 -25.29
C ILE A 206 4.45 4.29 -24.85
N ASP A 207 3.37 4.57 -25.57
CA ASP A 207 2.25 5.36 -25.06
C ASP A 207 1.34 4.39 -24.29
N ALA A 208 1.56 4.25 -22.97
CA ALA A 208 0.95 3.20 -22.17
C ALA A 208 -0.60 3.18 -22.24
N PRO A 209 -1.32 4.32 -22.10
CA PRO A 209 -2.78 4.33 -22.26
C PRO A 209 -3.26 3.76 -23.60
N LYS A 210 -2.60 4.14 -24.70
CA LYS A 210 -2.94 3.67 -26.05
C LYS A 210 -2.52 2.22 -26.28
N TYR A 211 -1.31 1.86 -25.84
CA TYR A 211 -0.68 0.56 -26.06
C TYR A 211 -1.46 -0.57 -25.39
N TYR A 212 -1.76 -0.41 -24.09
CA TYR A 212 -2.46 -1.43 -23.32
C TYR A 212 -3.97 -1.42 -23.55
N ASN A 213 -4.53 -0.28 -23.99
CA ASN A 213 -5.98 -0.07 -24.04
C ASN A 213 -6.62 -0.49 -22.71
N TRP A 214 -6.22 0.16 -21.62
CA TRP A 214 -6.57 -0.20 -20.25
C TRP A 214 -8.06 -0.48 -20.02
N PRO A 215 -9.02 0.30 -20.55
CA PRO A 215 -10.44 0.00 -20.40
C PRO A 215 -10.81 -1.43 -20.83
N SER A 216 -10.16 -1.92 -21.89
CA SER A 216 -10.42 -3.27 -22.41
C SER A 216 -9.78 -4.39 -21.58
N ILE A 217 -8.66 -4.13 -20.89
CA ILE A 217 -8.00 -5.10 -19.99
C ILE A 217 -8.73 -5.14 -18.64
N ILE A 218 -9.12 -3.99 -18.11
CA ILE A 218 -9.91 -3.88 -16.88
C ILE A 218 -11.26 -4.58 -17.06
N ALA A 219 -11.95 -4.32 -18.18
CA ALA A 219 -13.20 -5.02 -18.50
C ALA A 219 -13.02 -6.54 -18.64
N LEU A 220 -11.84 -7.01 -19.07
CA LEU A 220 -11.52 -8.44 -19.14
C LEU A 220 -11.39 -9.04 -17.73
N VAL A 221 -10.71 -8.35 -16.80
CA VAL A 221 -10.67 -8.78 -15.38
C VAL A 221 -12.08 -8.84 -14.82
N HIS A 222 -12.87 -7.76 -14.90
CA HIS A 222 -14.22 -7.74 -14.32
C HIS A 222 -15.19 -8.73 -14.95
N ARG A 223 -14.98 -9.14 -16.21
CA ARG A 223 -15.75 -10.23 -16.83
C ARG A 223 -15.55 -11.56 -16.12
N HIS A 224 -14.32 -11.87 -15.71
CA HIS A 224 -13.97 -13.14 -15.07
C HIS A 224 -14.01 -13.07 -13.53
N GLN A 225 -13.78 -11.89 -12.97
CA GLN A 225 -13.63 -11.61 -11.55
C GLN A 225 -14.42 -10.34 -11.18
N PRO A 226 -15.77 -10.38 -11.15
CA PRO A 226 -16.60 -9.18 -11.01
C PRO A 226 -16.48 -8.49 -9.64
N MET A 227 -15.93 -9.18 -8.63
CA MET A 227 -15.68 -8.66 -7.28
C MET A 227 -14.21 -8.28 -7.03
N ALA A 228 -13.30 -8.57 -7.98
CA ALA A 228 -11.92 -8.11 -7.87
C ALA A 228 -11.84 -6.62 -8.18
N CYS A 229 -11.18 -5.85 -7.32
CA CYS A 229 -10.74 -4.50 -7.68
C CYS A 229 -9.54 -4.60 -8.62
N THR A 230 -9.44 -3.74 -9.62
CA THR A 230 -8.18 -3.52 -10.34
C THR A 230 -7.45 -2.33 -9.75
N PHE A 231 -6.13 -2.45 -9.56
CA PHE A 231 -5.27 -1.34 -9.14
C PHE A 231 -4.55 -0.76 -10.34
N ASP A 232 -4.71 0.56 -10.53
CA ASP A 232 -4.10 1.44 -11.56
C ASP A 232 -4.22 0.90 -13.01
N PRO A 233 -4.24 1.72 -14.08
CA PRO A 233 -4.29 3.17 -14.17
C PRO A 233 -5.74 3.69 -14.26
N LEU A 234 -5.96 4.84 -14.91
CA LEU A 234 -7.29 5.43 -15.12
C LEU A 234 -8.30 4.41 -15.65
N GLY A 235 -9.44 4.33 -14.96
CA GLY A 235 -10.50 3.35 -15.19
C GLY A 235 -10.45 2.16 -14.23
N ALA A 236 -9.35 1.98 -13.50
CA ALA A 236 -9.23 0.98 -12.46
C ALA A 236 -10.04 1.38 -11.20
N ASP A 237 -10.26 0.41 -10.30
CA ASP A 237 -11.06 0.62 -9.09
C ASP A 237 -10.26 1.28 -7.96
N VAL A 238 -8.93 1.15 -7.95
CA VAL A 238 -8.02 1.61 -6.88
C VAL A 238 -6.83 2.36 -7.51
N ARG A 239 -6.34 3.41 -6.84
CA ARG A 239 -5.18 4.21 -7.28
C ARG A 239 -3.98 3.99 -6.36
N TRP A 240 -2.79 4.27 -6.90
CA TRP A 240 -1.59 4.43 -6.09
C TRP A 240 -1.66 5.67 -5.18
N VAL A 241 -1.11 5.59 -3.96
CA VAL A 241 -1.03 6.73 -3.03
C VAL A 241 0.05 7.74 -3.40
N GLY A 242 0.90 7.45 -4.38
CA GLY A 242 1.94 8.37 -4.83
C GLY A 242 3.24 8.34 -4.02
N ASN A 243 3.46 7.30 -3.22
CA ASN A 243 4.77 6.97 -2.64
C ASN A 243 4.80 5.49 -2.25
N GLU A 244 6.00 4.95 -2.05
CA GLU A 244 6.25 3.59 -1.53
C GLU A 244 6.73 3.63 -0.06
N ASP A 245 6.43 4.74 0.63
CA ASP A 245 6.76 4.99 2.03
C ASP A 245 5.68 4.46 2.99
N GLY A 246 4.53 4.11 2.43
CA GLY A 246 3.36 3.67 3.17
C GLY A 246 2.66 4.82 3.90
N VAL A 247 2.72 6.04 3.37
CA VAL A 247 2.16 7.25 4.01
C VAL A 247 1.11 7.90 3.11
N ALA A 248 -0.17 7.78 3.48
CA ALA A 248 -1.26 8.50 2.84
C ALA A 248 -1.31 9.97 3.27
N GLY A 249 -1.85 10.85 2.43
CA GLY A 249 -2.06 12.26 2.78
C GLY A 249 -3.01 12.42 3.98
N ASP A 250 -2.91 13.54 4.68
CA ASP A 250 -3.85 13.93 5.72
C ASP A 250 -4.45 15.32 5.38
N PRO A 251 -5.59 15.38 4.65
CA PRO A 251 -6.50 14.27 4.31
C PRO A 251 -6.07 13.44 3.08
N CYS A 252 -6.64 12.24 2.94
CA CYS A 252 -6.62 11.43 1.73
C CYS A 252 -8.06 11.17 1.24
N TRP A 253 -8.51 11.91 0.23
CA TRP A 253 -9.84 11.77 -0.35
C TRP A 253 -9.91 10.53 -1.27
N PRO A 254 -10.99 9.74 -1.23
CA PRO A 254 -11.15 8.59 -2.11
C PRO A 254 -11.67 8.98 -3.51
N THR A 255 -11.65 10.26 -3.84
CA THR A 255 -12.18 10.79 -5.10
C THR A 255 -11.07 11.39 -5.95
N MET A 256 -11.17 11.22 -7.27
CA MET A 256 -10.20 11.72 -8.26
C MET A 256 -10.91 12.34 -9.47
N PRO A 257 -10.27 13.30 -10.16
CA PRO A 257 -10.78 13.80 -11.43
C PRO A 257 -10.70 12.73 -12.52
N ASN A 258 -11.49 12.89 -13.58
CA ASN A 258 -11.49 11.95 -14.70
C ASN A 258 -10.41 12.30 -15.74
N HIS A 259 -9.15 12.17 -15.35
CA HIS A 259 -7.99 12.31 -16.24
C HIS A 259 -6.85 11.38 -15.80
N PRO A 260 -5.80 11.19 -16.62
CA PRO A 260 -4.65 10.37 -16.25
C PRO A 260 -4.07 10.78 -14.90
N TYR A 261 -3.53 9.81 -14.16
CA TYR A 261 -2.98 10.01 -12.82
C TYR A 261 -1.92 11.12 -12.82
N VAL A 262 -2.00 12.01 -11.83
CA VAL A 262 -1.04 13.09 -11.60
C VAL A 262 -0.47 12.93 -10.19
N GLN A 263 0.86 12.91 -10.09
CA GLN A 263 1.57 12.68 -8.82
C GLN A 263 1.12 13.62 -7.69
N SER A 264 0.88 14.90 -8.00
CA SER A 264 0.46 15.90 -7.01
C SER A 264 -0.93 15.63 -6.41
N GLU A 265 -1.73 14.79 -7.04
CA GLU A 265 -3.08 14.45 -6.59
C GLU A 265 -3.16 13.07 -5.91
N GLY A 266 -2.21 12.16 -6.19
CA GLY A 266 -2.27 10.78 -5.68
C GLY A 266 -2.37 10.69 -4.16
N ASN A 267 -1.49 11.40 -3.45
CA ASN A 267 -1.35 11.30 -2.00
C ASN A 267 -2.55 11.81 -1.22
N SER A 268 -3.11 12.94 -1.65
CA SER A 268 -4.23 13.58 -0.95
C SER A 268 -5.59 13.30 -1.58
N GLY A 269 -5.64 12.83 -2.83
CA GLY A 269 -6.86 12.79 -3.63
C GLY A 269 -7.43 14.19 -3.90
N VAL A 270 -8.52 14.24 -4.66
CA VAL A 270 -9.23 15.48 -4.98
C VAL A 270 -10.66 15.41 -4.46
N ARG A 271 -10.95 16.21 -3.43
CA ARG A 271 -12.25 16.20 -2.77
C ARG A 271 -13.40 16.53 -3.72
N GLY A 272 -14.45 15.71 -3.72
CA GLY A 272 -15.68 15.96 -4.49
C GLY A 272 -15.53 15.75 -5.99
N ALA A 273 -14.39 15.20 -6.43
CA ALA A 273 -14.16 14.84 -7.81
C ALA A 273 -15.07 13.66 -8.25
N PRO A 274 -15.34 13.52 -9.57
CA PRO A 274 -16.42 12.65 -10.07
C PRO A 274 -16.13 11.15 -9.98
N LEU A 275 -14.87 10.71 -9.88
CA LEU A 275 -14.55 9.29 -9.77
C LEU A 275 -14.38 8.90 -8.30
N TRP A 276 -14.98 7.77 -7.89
CA TRP A 276 -14.56 7.07 -6.67
C TRP A 276 -13.37 6.19 -7.03
N TRP A 277 -12.18 6.64 -6.67
CA TRP A 277 -10.91 6.00 -7.02
C TRP A 277 -9.97 6.08 -5.82
N PRO A 278 -10.22 5.28 -4.76
CA PRO A 278 -9.52 5.36 -3.47
C PRO A 278 -8.06 4.95 -3.57
N ALA A 279 -7.22 5.50 -2.70
CA ALA A 279 -5.80 5.16 -2.64
C ALA A 279 -5.55 3.87 -1.86
N GLU A 280 -4.73 2.99 -2.42
CA GLU A 280 -3.99 1.97 -1.69
C GLU A 280 -2.63 2.51 -1.28
N THR A 281 -2.20 2.23 -0.05
CA THR A 281 -0.93 2.66 0.53
C THR A 281 0.01 1.49 0.66
N ASP A 282 0.83 1.29 -0.37
CA ASP A 282 1.79 0.21 -0.52
C ASP A 282 3.15 0.57 0.08
N VAL A 283 3.79 -0.41 0.72
CA VAL A 283 5.12 -0.29 1.33
C VAL A 283 5.70 -1.66 1.62
N SER A 284 7.02 -1.82 1.53
CA SER A 284 7.69 -3.04 1.98
C SER A 284 7.99 -3.04 3.48
N ILE A 285 7.97 -4.21 4.12
CA ILE A 285 8.49 -4.37 5.49
C ILE A 285 9.99 -4.09 5.56
N ARG A 286 10.70 -4.21 4.42
CA ARG A 286 12.13 -3.93 4.22
C ARG A 286 12.33 -2.66 3.40
N PRO A 287 13.57 -2.22 3.15
CA PRO A 287 13.86 -1.29 2.08
C PRO A 287 13.44 -1.90 0.73
N GLY A 288 14.03 -2.99 0.25
CA GLY A 288 13.65 -3.63 -1.02
C GLY A 288 12.24 -4.23 -1.04
N TRP A 289 11.67 -4.39 -2.23
CA TRP A 289 10.49 -5.20 -2.47
C TRP A 289 10.84 -6.68 -2.50
N PHE A 290 11.98 -7.07 -3.06
CA PHE A 290 12.47 -8.46 -3.03
C PHE A 290 13.34 -8.71 -1.80
N TYR A 291 13.64 -9.99 -1.53
CA TYR A 291 14.51 -10.33 -0.41
C TYR A 291 15.98 -10.04 -0.74
N HIS A 292 16.62 -9.30 0.16
CA HIS A 292 18.04 -9.03 0.17
C HIS A 292 18.61 -9.28 1.57
N ALA A 293 19.71 -10.04 1.67
CA ALA A 293 20.27 -10.44 2.96
C ALA A 293 20.97 -9.28 3.72
N ASP A 294 21.40 -8.22 3.03
CA ASP A 294 21.89 -6.98 3.66
C ASP A 294 20.77 -6.11 4.25
N GLU A 295 19.51 -6.49 4.01
CA GLU A 295 18.34 -5.81 4.56
C GLU A 295 17.75 -6.54 5.77
N ASP A 296 18.29 -7.70 6.18
CA ASP A 296 17.81 -8.45 7.35
C ASP A 296 17.83 -7.60 8.62
N ALA A 297 18.84 -6.76 8.79
CA ALA A 297 18.95 -5.82 9.91
C ALA A 297 18.13 -4.53 9.72
N LYS A 298 17.51 -4.34 8.55
CA LYS A 298 16.79 -3.11 8.13
C LYS A 298 15.27 -3.32 8.06
N VAL A 299 14.78 -4.46 8.54
CA VAL A 299 13.33 -4.71 8.68
C VAL A 299 12.73 -3.65 9.59
N LYS A 300 11.61 -3.07 9.15
CA LYS A 300 10.90 -2.02 9.91
C LYS A 300 10.45 -2.59 11.26
N SER A 301 10.66 -1.83 12.33
CA SER A 301 10.28 -2.27 13.68
C SER A 301 8.76 -2.42 13.82
N PRO A 302 8.26 -3.23 14.79
CA PRO A 302 6.84 -3.33 15.08
C PRO A 302 6.16 -1.98 15.35
N GLU A 303 6.84 -1.07 16.02
CA GLU A 303 6.36 0.30 16.30
C GLU A 303 6.21 1.11 15.01
N ARG A 304 7.13 0.93 14.05
CA ARG A 304 6.99 1.57 12.74
C ARG A 304 5.82 0.99 11.96
N LEU A 305 5.58 -0.32 12.02
CA LEU A 305 4.41 -0.94 11.37
C LEU A 305 3.08 -0.41 11.96
N LEU A 306 3.03 -0.20 13.29
CA LEU A 306 1.86 0.43 13.92
C LEU A 306 1.65 1.87 13.43
N ARG A 307 2.73 2.65 13.27
CA ARG A 307 2.63 3.99 12.67
C ARG A 307 2.16 3.96 11.22
N LEU A 308 2.66 3.03 10.42
CA LEU A 308 2.22 2.84 9.04
C LEU A 308 0.72 2.53 8.98
N TYR A 309 0.20 1.69 9.88
CA TYR A 309 -1.24 1.43 9.99
C TYR A 309 -2.03 2.71 10.27
N ASP A 310 -1.55 3.61 11.13
CA ASP A 310 -2.21 4.89 11.39
C ASP A 310 -2.08 5.87 10.20
N GLU A 311 -0.94 5.87 9.51
CA GLU A 311 -0.62 6.72 8.35
C GLU A 311 -1.28 6.23 7.05
N SER A 312 -1.97 5.09 7.08
CA SER A 312 -2.72 4.51 5.96
C SER A 312 -4.18 4.30 6.36
N VAL A 313 -4.47 3.19 7.05
CA VAL A 313 -5.81 2.80 7.52
C VAL A 313 -6.40 3.83 8.48
N GLY A 314 -5.57 4.47 9.30
CA GLY A 314 -5.99 5.58 10.16
C GLY A 314 -6.34 6.87 9.42
N ARG A 315 -6.03 6.97 8.13
CA ARG A 315 -6.35 8.09 7.22
C ARG A 315 -7.36 7.71 6.12
N GLY A 316 -7.94 6.52 6.19
CA GLY A 316 -9.03 6.07 5.32
C GLY A 316 -8.61 5.35 4.05
N THR A 317 -7.33 4.99 3.91
CA THR A 317 -6.80 4.13 2.84
C THR A 317 -6.65 2.69 3.32
N ASN A 318 -6.17 1.80 2.46
CA ASN A 318 -5.73 0.46 2.86
C ASN A 318 -4.19 0.39 2.96
N LEU A 319 -3.67 -0.44 3.87
CA LEU A 319 -2.25 -0.79 3.95
C LEU A 319 -1.96 -2.05 3.12
N ASN A 320 -1.10 -1.93 2.10
CA ASN A 320 -0.56 -3.07 1.37
C ASN A 320 0.91 -3.29 1.78
N LEU A 321 1.17 -4.18 2.74
CA LEU A 321 2.51 -4.41 3.31
C LEU A 321 3.23 -5.55 2.60
N ASN A 322 4.31 -5.29 1.89
CA ASN A 322 5.09 -6.32 1.23
C ASN A 322 5.95 -7.16 2.18
N LEU A 323 5.92 -8.48 1.98
CA LEU A 323 6.61 -9.53 2.72
C LEU A 323 7.40 -10.42 1.74
N PRO A 324 8.70 -10.17 1.52
CA PRO A 324 9.47 -10.93 0.54
C PRO A 324 9.99 -12.26 1.09
N PRO A 325 9.65 -13.41 0.47
CA PRO A 325 10.29 -14.67 0.80
C PRO A 325 11.76 -14.67 0.37
N ASP A 326 12.61 -15.30 1.16
CA ASP A 326 14.02 -15.49 0.85
C ASP A 326 14.24 -16.63 -0.15
N ARG A 327 15.52 -16.96 -0.41
CA ARG A 327 15.90 -18.03 -1.37
C ARG A 327 15.47 -19.44 -0.95
N ARG A 328 15.08 -19.66 0.31
CA ARG A 328 14.43 -20.91 0.73
C ARG A 328 12.99 -20.98 0.22
N GLY A 329 12.36 -19.84 -0.05
CA GLY A 329 10.94 -19.73 -0.34
C GLY A 329 10.08 -19.56 0.92
N ARG A 330 10.65 -18.95 1.98
CA ARG A 330 10.00 -18.67 3.26
C ARG A 330 10.23 -17.21 3.63
N LEU A 331 9.38 -16.62 4.47
CA LEU A 331 9.75 -15.35 5.11
C LEU A 331 10.91 -15.58 6.10
N ASN A 332 11.84 -14.64 6.18
CA ASN A 332 12.90 -14.64 7.17
C ASN A 332 12.31 -14.61 8.60
N ASP A 333 12.93 -15.33 9.54
CA ASP A 333 12.41 -15.50 10.90
C ASP A 333 12.28 -14.16 11.66
N HIS A 334 13.12 -13.18 11.34
CA HIS A 334 13.03 -11.85 11.92
C HIS A 334 11.77 -11.12 11.46
N ASP A 335 11.44 -11.16 10.16
CA ASP A 335 10.21 -10.59 9.59
C ASP A 335 8.98 -11.21 10.27
N VAL A 336 8.98 -12.54 10.46
CA VAL A 336 7.91 -13.26 11.16
C VAL A 336 7.76 -12.77 12.61
N ALA A 337 8.88 -12.59 13.33
CA ALA A 337 8.86 -12.10 14.71
C ALA A 337 8.31 -10.66 14.80
N VAL A 338 8.72 -9.79 13.88
CA VAL A 338 8.22 -8.42 13.77
C VAL A 338 6.72 -8.39 13.48
N LEU A 339 6.25 -9.17 12.51
CA LEU A 339 4.83 -9.26 12.16
C LEU A 339 3.99 -9.76 13.33
N ARG A 340 4.46 -10.78 14.05
CA ARG A 340 3.77 -11.30 15.24
C ARG A 340 3.64 -10.21 16.31
N SER A 341 4.73 -9.51 16.62
CA SER A 341 4.70 -8.45 17.63
C SER A 341 3.77 -7.30 17.25
N PHE A 342 3.81 -6.88 15.98
CA PHE A 342 2.90 -5.87 15.43
C PHE A 342 1.43 -6.31 15.53
N GLY A 343 1.09 -7.50 15.02
CA GLY A 343 -0.30 -7.95 14.98
C GLY A 343 -0.87 -8.28 16.36
N GLU A 344 -0.07 -8.78 17.31
CA GLU A 344 -0.48 -8.95 18.70
C GLU A 344 -0.84 -7.61 19.37
N ALA A 345 -0.03 -6.57 19.14
CA ALA A 345 -0.31 -5.23 19.65
C ALA A 345 -1.60 -4.65 19.07
N GLN A 346 -1.80 -4.82 17.76
CA GLN A 346 -3.00 -4.39 17.06
C GLN A 346 -4.24 -5.14 17.58
N ALA A 347 -4.19 -6.47 17.65
CA ALA A 347 -5.28 -7.30 18.13
C ALA A 347 -5.67 -6.94 19.57
N ARG A 348 -4.69 -6.76 20.47
CA ARG A 348 -4.95 -6.37 21.87
C ARG A 348 -5.49 -4.95 22.00
N THR A 349 -5.03 -4.01 21.16
CA THR A 349 -5.56 -2.64 21.13
C THR A 349 -7.04 -2.64 20.79
N TYR A 350 -7.43 -3.36 19.73
CA TYR A 350 -8.81 -3.34 19.22
C TYR A 350 -9.73 -4.44 19.80
N ALA A 351 -9.23 -5.25 20.74
CA ALA A 351 -9.98 -6.38 21.33
C ALA A 351 -11.26 -5.96 22.06
N ARG A 352 -11.29 -4.75 22.61
CA ARG A 352 -12.43 -4.25 23.39
C ARG A 352 -12.71 -2.80 23.05
N ASP A 353 -13.86 -2.56 22.43
CA ASP A 353 -14.39 -1.22 22.28
C ASP A 353 -14.88 -0.69 23.65
N LEU A 354 -14.22 0.36 24.11
CA LEU A 354 -14.48 1.03 25.38
C LEU A 354 -15.65 2.02 25.30
N ALA A 355 -16.17 2.30 24.10
CA ALA A 355 -17.41 3.03 23.89
C ALA A 355 -18.65 2.16 24.16
N GLN A 356 -18.52 0.84 24.20
CA GLN A 356 -19.65 -0.05 24.48
C GLN A 356 -20.30 0.25 25.84
N GLY A 357 -21.62 0.43 25.82
CA GLY A 357 -22.43 0.83 26.97
C GLY A 357 -22.52 2.34 27.18
N ALA A 358 -21.93 3.14 26.29
CA ALA A 358 -22.13 4.59 26.28
C ALA A 358 -23.55 4.95 25.84
N VAL A 359 -24.00 6.15 26.23
CA VAL A 359 -25.23 6.77 25.73
C VAL A 359 -24.85 7.87 24.75
N ALA A 360 -25.43 7.85 23.55
CA ALA A 360 -25.16 8.84 22.52
C ALA A 360 -26.28 9.88 22.45
N HIS A 361 -25.90 11.16 22.40
CA HIS A 361 -26.79 12.31 22.25
C HIS A 361 -26.34 13.16 21.07
N ALA A 362 -27.24 13.59 20.20
CA ALA A 362 -26.93 14.50 19.11
C ALA A 362 -27.77 15.77 19.19
N THR A 363 -27.26 16.85 18.60
CA THR A 363 -28.01 18.11 18.44
C THR A 363 -29.22 17.96 17.51
N ALA A 364 -29.17 16.98 16.61
CA ALA A 364 -30.26 16.60 15.74
C ALA A 364 -30.13 15.13 15.32
N ASP A 365 -31.27 14.51 15.06
CA ASP A 365 -31.39 13.20 14.43
C ASP A 365 -32.38 13.32 13.27
N ARG A 366 -32.12 12.65 12.15
CA ARG A 366 -33.09 12.59 11.03
C ARG A 366 -34.35 11.81 11.43
N GLY A 367 -34.22 10.84 12.33
CA GLY A 367 -35.32 10.00 12.79
C GLY A 367 -34.80 8.72 13.46
N ARG A 368 -35.70 7.87 13.95
CA ARG A 368 -35.34 6.66 14.72
C ARG A 368 -34.40 5.69 13.97
N GLY A 369 -34.47 5.66 12.64
CA GLY A 369 -33.55 4.87 11.80
C GLY A 369 -32.11 5.38 11.84
N PHE A 370 -31.91 6.68 12.07
CA PHE A 370 -30.64 7.40 11.96
C PHE A 370 -30.22 8.09 13.26
N ALA A 371 -30.71 7.61 14.40
CA ALA A 371 -30.46 8.21 15.71
C ALA A 371 -28.98 8.12 16.12
N ALA A 372 -28.53 9.01 17.00
CA ALA A 372 -27.15 9.04 17.51
C ALA A 372 -26.63 7.67 17.98
N ALA A 373 -27.49 6.84 18.58
CA ALA A 373 -27.13 5.51 19.08
C ALA A 373 -26.61 4.53 18.00
N ARG A 374 -26.85 4.79 16.71
CA ARG A 374 -26.33 3.95 15.62
C ARG A 374 -24.81 3.89 15.57
N VAL A 375 -24.10 4.91 16.06
CA VAL A 375 -22.63 4.91 16.06
C VAL A 375 -22.00 3.90 17.04
N LEU A 376 -22.82 3.25 17.88
CA LEU A 376 -22.41 2.33 18.95
C LEU A 376 -22.93 0.89 18.77
N ASP A 377 -23.66 0.60 17.69
CA ASP A 377 -24.34 -0.70 17.52
C ASP A 377 -23.46 -1.80 16.89
N GLY A 378 -22.22 -1.46 16.55
CA GLY A 378 -21.24 -2.39 15.97
C GLY A 378 -21.53 -2.80 14.53
N ARG A 379 -22.47 -2.13 13.85
CA ARG A 379 -22.85 -2.45 12.48
C ARG A 379 -22.34 -1.41 11.49
N HIS A 380 -21.82 -1.89 10.35
CA HIS A 380 -21.31 -1.00 9.30
C HIS A 380 -22.41 -0.52 8.33
N ASP A 381 -23.63 -1.05 8.45
CA ASP A 381 -24.77 -0.77 7.58
C ASP A 381 -25.83 0.15 8.21
N THR A 382 -25.63 0.55 9.46
CA THR A 382 -26.39 1.57 10.17
C THR A 382 -25.51 2.81 10.37
N TYR A 383 -26.15 3.97 10.56
CA TYR A 383 -25.42 5.23 10.75
C TYR A 383 -26.29 6.29 11.41
N TRP A 384 -25.65 7.18 12.15
CA TRP A 384 -26.25 8.43 12.61
C TRP A 384 -26.24 9.46 11.47
N SER A 385 -27.33 10.19 11.35
CA SER A 385 -27.43 11.32 10.43
C SER A 385 -28.52 12.31 10.86
N THR A 386 -28.44 13.53 10.34
CA THR A 386 -29.28 14.69 10.71
C THR A 386 -30.20 15.11 9.56
N PRO A 387 -31.19 15.99 9.79
CA PRO A 387 -31.91 16.63 8.69
C PRO A 387 -30.95 17.27 7.68
N ASP A 388 -31.31 17.26 6.38
CA ASP A 388 -30.38 17.61 5.29
C ASP A 388 -29.69 18.97 5.44
N ARG A 389 -30.37 19.95 6.06
CA ARG A 389 -29.86 21.31 6.27
C ARG A 389 -28.89 21.44 7.45
N ASP A 390 -28.83 20.45 8.33
CA ASP A 390 -27.92 20.46 9.48
C ASP A 390 -26.61 19.75 9.14
N THR A 391 -25.66 20.52 8.62
CA THR A 391 -24.34 20.02 8.20
C THR A 391 -23.23 20.27 9.22
N ARG A 392 -23.54 20.91 10.35
CA ARG A 392 -22.59 21.18 11.44
C ARG A 392 -23.08 20.71 12.82
N PRO A 393 -23.63 19.48 12.93
CA PRO A 393 -24.14 18.98 14.19
C PRO A 393 -23.01 18.58 15.15
N THR A 394 -23.41 18.29 16.39
CA THR A 394 -22.53 17.63 17.36
C THR A 394 -23.17 16.34 17.86
N LEU A 395 -22.33 15.34 18.14
CA LEU A 395 -22.71 14.09 18.80
C LEU A 395 -21.81 13.91 20.04
N THR A 396 -22.43 13.68 21.19
CA THR A 396 -21.78 13.45 22.47
C THR A 396 -22.00 12.02 22.93
N LEU A 397 -20.94 11.36 23.39
CA LEU A 397 -20.98 10.07 24.08
C LEU A 397 -20.82 10.30 25.58
N ASP A 398 -21.76 9.80 26.36
CA ASP A 398 -21.67 9.65 27.82
C ASP A 398 -21.15 8.25 28.15
N LEU A 399 -19.89 8.16 28.57
CA LEU A 399 -19.20 6.92 28.84
C LEU A 399 -19.54 6.37 30.24
N PRO A 400 -19.58 5.02 30.39
CA PRO A 400 -19.60 4.39 31.70
C PRO A 400 -18.39 4.84 32.55
N PRO A 401 -18.52 4.86 33.89
CA PRO A 401 -17.38 5.14 34.76
C PRO A 401 -16.26 4.10 34.59
N GLY A 402 -15.02 4.49 34.90
CA GLY A 402 -13.87 3.59 34.90
C GLY A 402 -13.32 3.23 33.51
N ARG A 403 -13.69 3.98 32.46
CA ARG A 403 -13.13 3.81 31.12
C ARG A 403 -11.92 4.73 30.94
N THR A 404 -10.82 4.16 30.43
CA THR A 404 -9.61 4.90 30.08
C THR A 404 -9.20 4.53 28.66
N PHE A 405 -9.06 5.53 27.78
CA PHE A 405 -8.78 5.33 26.36
C PHE A 405 -7.78 6.37 25.85
N ASP A 406 -7.08 6.03 24.77
CA ASP A 406 -6.17 6.92 24.03
C ASP A 406 -6.27 6.74 22.52
N VAL A 407 -7.20 5.92 22.03
CA VAL A 407 -7.44 5.72 20.60
C VAL A 407 -8.92 5.97 20.35
N ILE A 408 -9.23 6.85 19.41
CA ILE A 408 -10.58 7.16 18.96
C ILE A 408 -10.67 6.79 17.49
N ARG A 409 -11.66 5.96 17.13
CA ARG A 409 -11.90 5.54 15.74
C ARG A 409 -13.26 6.04 15.27
N LEU A 410 -13.28 6.66 14.10
CA LEU A 410 -14.49 7.18 13.45
C LEU A 410 -14.65 6.55 12.07
N ARG A 411 -15.88 6.33 11.61
CA ARG A 411 -16.17 5.89 10.24
C ARG A 411 -17.38 6.62 9.65
N GLU A 412 -17.32 6.87 8.36
CA GLU A 412 -18.49 7.28 7.57
C GLU A 412 -19.15 6.08 6.88
N PHE A 413 -20.45 6.20 6.63
CA PHE A 413 -21.19 5.25 5.81
C PHE A 413 -20.96 5.54 4.32
N LEU A 414 -19.91 4.92 3.77
CA LEU A 414 -19.42 5.18 2.41
C LEU A 414 -20.42 5.01 1.25
N PRO A 415 -21.47 4.15 1.31
CA PRO A 415 -22.48 4.09 0.24
C PRO A 415 -23.19 5.43 -0.02
N LEU A 416 -23.04 6.39 0.89
CA LEU A 416 -23.56 7.74 0.79
C LEU A 416 -22.53 8.81 0.41
N GLY A 417 -21.30 8.39 0.07
CA GLY A 417 -20.14 9.23 -0.23
C GLY A 417 -19.37 9.67 1.02
N VAL A 418 -18.21 10.32 0.84
CA VAL A 418 -17.46 10.98 1.92
C VAL A 418 -18.01 12.38 2.12
N ARG A 419 -18.49 12.71 3.32
CA ARG A 419 -19.26 13.93 3.57
C ARG A 419 -18.50 14.88 4.48
N VAL A 420 -17.94 14.40 5.58
CA VAL A 420 -17.28 15.27 6.55
C VAL A 420 -16.00 15.85 5.97
N THR A 421 -15.93 17.19 5.83
CA THR A 421 -14.68 17.85 5.44
C THR A 421 -13.79 18.14 6.63
N ARG A 422 -14.36 18.62 7.73
CA ARG A 422 -13.59 18.95 8.93
C ARG A 422 -14.39 18.62 10.17
N PHE A 423 -13.72 18.06 11.16
CA PHE A 423 -14.31 17.74 12.45
C PHE A 423 -13.34 18.03 13.59
N ALA A 424 -13.89 18.19 14.79
CA ALA A 424 -13.11 18.22 16.03
C ALA A 424 -13.64 17.18 17.02
N LEU A 425 -12.73 16.70 17.86
CA LEU A 425 -13.01 15.85 19.01
C LEU A 425 -12.70 16.64 20.27
N ASP A 426 -13.67 16.70 21.18
CA ASP A 426 -13.50 17.31 22.49
C ASP A 426 -13.70 16.25 23.60
N LEU A 427 -12.96 16.40 24.69
CA LEU A 427 -13.16 15.64 25.93
C LEU A 427 -13.63 16.57 27.05
N GLN A 428 -14.57 16.11 27.88
CA GLN A 428 -14.94 16.84 29.09
C GLN A 428 -14.07 16.38 30.28
N GLU A 429 -13.16 17.25 30.70
CA GLU A 429 -12.23 17.02 31.81
C GLU A 429 -12.42 18.13 32.85
N ALA A 430 -12.52 17.79 34.14
CA ALA A 430 -12.79 18.75 35.22
C ALA A 430 -14.00 19.68 34.97
N GLY A 431 -15.04 19.18 34.29
CA GLY A 431 -16.26 19.93 33.96
C GLY A 431 -16.16 20.81 32.72
N ALA A 432 -14.96 21.03 32.15
CA ALA A 432 -14.74 21.85 30.97
C ALA A 432 -14.49 20.99 29.71
N TRP A 433 -14.96 21.48 28.57
CA TRP A 433 -14.65 20.87 27.27
C TRP A 433 -13.28 21.33 26.78
N ARG A 434 -12.46 20.38 26.36
CA ARG A 434 -11.15 20.63 25.74
C ARG A 434 -11.09 19.93 24.39
N THR A 435 -10.78 20.69 23.32
CA THR A 435 -10.47 20.10 22.01
C THR A 435 -9.20 19.28 22.13
N VAL A 436 -9.27 18.00 21.78
CA VAL A 436 -8.13 17.08 21.80
C VAL A 436 -7.60 16.75 20.41
N ALA A 437 -8.41 16.94 19.38
CA ALA A 437 -8.00 16.79 17.99
C ALA A 437 -8.91 17.60 17.05
N GLU A 438 -8.34 18.08 15.95
CA GLU A 438 -9.05 18.66 14.82
C GLU A 438 -8.42 18.12 13.53
N HIS A 439 -9.23 17.62 12.62
CA HIS A 439 -8.78 16.91 11.42
C HIS A 439 -9.70 17.17 10.23
N GLN A 440 -9.21 16.88 9.03
CA GLN A 440 -9.99 16.90 7.80
C GLN A 440 -10.31 15.49 7.31
N GLY A 441 -11.54 15.23 6.86
CA GLY A 441 -11.92 13.92 6.33
C GLY A 441 -12.00 12.81 7.40
N ILE A 442 -13.11 12.06 7.38
CA ILE A 442 -13.23 10.80 8.13
C ILE A 442 -13.11 9.62 7.15
N GLY A 443 -13.93 9.60 6.11
CA GLY A 443 -13.86 8.59 5.06
C GLY A 443 -14.13 7.18 5.57
N ALA A 444 -13.41 6.19 5.02
CA ALA A 444 -13.59 4.78 5.38
C ALA A 444 -13.28 4.51 6.85
N GLN A 445 -12.29 5.23 7.37
CA GLN A 445 -11.86 5.17 8.75
C GLN A 445 -10.94 6.35 9.07
N ARG A 446 -11.09 6.89 10.28
CA ARG A 446 -10.14 7.82 10.89
C ARG A 446 -9.75 7.33 12.27
N ILE A 447 -8.46 7.18 12.52
CA ILE A 447 -7.90 6.85 13.84
C ILE A 447 -7.20 8.08 14.40
N VAL A 448 -7.56 8.47 15.61
CA VAL A 448 -6.94 9.57 16.36
C VAL A 448 -6.35 9.00 17.64
N ARG A 449 -5.04 9.14 17.81
CA ARG A 449 -4.33 8.75 19.03
C ARG A 449 -4.08 9.97 19.91
N LEU A 450 -4.49 9.90 21.17
CA LEU A 450 -4.23 10.92 22.16
C LEU A 450 -2.79 10.79 22.68
N ALA A 451 -2.15 11.92 22.97
CA ALA A 451 -0.79 11.92 23.53
C ALA A 451 -0.71 11.23 24.90
N ARG A 452 -1.82 11.18 25.65
CA ARG A 452 -1.94 10.51 26.95
C ARG A 452 -3.33 9.88 27.08
N PRO A 453 -3.47 8.79 27.86
CA PRO A 453 -4.77 8.19 28.14
C PRO A 453 -5.66 9.15 28.90
N SER A 454 -6.92 9.28 28.47
CA SER A 454 -7.94 10.07 29.15
C SER A 454 -8.96 9.16 29.82
N SER A 455 -9.44 9.60 30.98
CA SER A 455 -10.59 9.00 31.68
C SER A 455 -11.80 9.93 31.65
N ALA A 456 -11.86 10.83 30.67
CA ALA A 456 -12.99 11.70 30.44
C ALA A 456 -14.27 10.87 30.29
N ARG A 457 -15.34 11.29 30.97
CA ARG A 457 -16.65 10.63 30.89
C ARG A 457 -17.47 11.06 29.68
N ARG A 458 -17.08 12.17 29.02
CA ARG A 458 -17.74 12.63 27.81
C ARG A 458 -16.76 12.90 26.70
N LEU A 459 -17.12 12.40 25.52
CA LEU A 459 -16.46 12.69 24.27
C LEU A 459 -17.48 13.34 23.34
N ARG A 460 -17.08 14.42 22.64
CA ARG A 460 -17.94 15.09 21.67
C ARG A 460 -17.26 15.15 20.31
N LEU A 461 -17.93 14.60 19.30
CA LEU A 461 -17.65 14.85 17.90
C LEU A 461 -18.40 16.10 17.45
N ARG A 462 -17.67 17.08 16.91
CA ARG A 462 -18.24 18.27 16.26
C ARG A 462 -17.96 18.20 14.77
N ILE A 463 -18.99 18.19 13.95
CA ILE A 463 -18.84 18.39 12.51
C ILE A 463 -18.69 19.90 12.29
N LEU A 464 -17.52 20.31 11.81
CA LEU A 464 -17.20 21.73 11.62
C LEU A 464 -17.49 22.20 10.20
N ASP A 465 -17.36 21.29 9.24
CA ASP A 465 -17.69 21.53 7.84
C ASP A 465 -18.06 20.23 7.13
N ALA A 466 -19.15 20.27 6.36
CA ALA A 466 -19.61 19.20 5.49
C ALA A 466 -20.54 19.79 4.40
N PRO A 467 -20.54 19.25 3.16
CA PRO A 467 -21.36 19.71 2.06
C PRO A 467 -22.77 19.09 2.08
N ALA A 468 -22.97 18.08 2.93
CA ALA A 468 -24.24 17.41 3.20
C ALA A 468 -24.26 16.99 4.69
N CYS A 469 -25.44 16.68 5.21
CA CYS A 469 -25.60 16.08 6.54
C CYS A 469 -24.66 14.86 6.71
N PRO A 470 -24.01 14.68 7.88
CA PRO A 470 -23.06 13.59 8.08
C PRO A 470 -23.75 12.22 8.03
N ALA A 471 -22.98 11.17 7.75
CA ALA A 471 -23.44 9.79 7.87
C ALA A 471 -22.36 9.01 8.63
N ILE A 472 -22.40 9.03 9.97
CA ILE A 472 -21.38 8.42 10.83
C ILE A 472 -21.85 7.02 11.22
N SER A 473 -21.09 5.98 10.87
CA SER A 473 -21.43 4.59 11.18
C SER A 473 -20.81 4.11 12.48
N GLU A 474 -19.67 4.69 12.91
CA GLU A 474 -18.96 4.22 14.10
C GLU A 474 -18.29 5.38 14.84
N ILE A 475 -18.38 5.35 16.18
CA ILE A 475 -17.44 6.01 17.09
C ILE A 475 -17.02 4.96 18.13
N ALA A 476 -15.79 4.48 18.03
CA ALA A 476 -15.23 3.46 18.93
C ALA A 476 -14.01 3.99 19.68
N LEU A 477 -13.80 3.48 20.90
CA LEU A 477 -12.72 3.92 21.79
C LEU A 477 -11.85 2.73 22.21
N PHE A 478 -10.54 2.89 22.22
CA PHE A 478 -9.61 1.81 22.57
C PHE A 478 -8.47 2.29 23.46
N ARG A 479 -7.83 1.30 24.10
CA ARG A 479 -6.57 1.49 24.84
C ARG A 479 -5.44 0.93 24.00
N GLN A 480 -4.49 1.77 23.60
CA GLN A 480 -3.32 1.33 22.86
C GLN A 480 -2.48 0.37 23.68
N VAL A 481 -2.05 -0.71 23.02
CA VAL A 481 -1.01 -1.62 23.47
C VAL A 481 0.20 -1.39 22.59
N GLN A 482 1.37 -1.13 23.19
CA GLN A 482 2.62 -1.04 22.44
C GLN A 482 3.07 -2.44 22.02
N PRO A 483 3.64 -2.59 20.81
CA PRO A 483 4.27 -3.84 20.43
C PRO A 483 5.51 -4.12 21.27
N VAL A 484 5.90 -5.39 21.33
CA VAL A 484 7.14 -5.83 21.98
C VAL A 484 8.29 -5.55 20.99
N PRO A 485 9.33 -4.77 21.37
CA PRO A 485 10.44 -4.52 20.49
C PRO A 485 11.14 -5.81 20.06
N VAL A 486 11.51 -5.90 18.79
CA VAL A 486 12.28 -7.02 18.23
C VAL A 486 13.64 -6.47 17.82
N ALA A 487 14.72 -6.98 18.43
CA ALA A 487 16.06 -6.52 18.12
C ALA A 487 16.45 -6.93 16.68
N PRO A 488 17.06 -6.03 15.89
CA PRO A 488 17.54 -6.36 14.55
C PRO A 488 18.57 -7.50 14.59
N PRO A 489 18.52 -8.45 13.63
CA PRO A 489 19.53 -9.48 13.51
C PRO A 489 20.84 -8.88 12.99
N ARG A 490 21.94 -9.62 13.14
CA ARG A 490 23.14 -9.37 12.34
C ARG A 490 22.97 -10.07 10.99
N SER A 491 23.34 -9.43 9.89
CA SER A 491 23.34 -10.10 8.58
C SER A 491 24.27 -11.32 8.63
N SER A 492 23.76 -12.46 8.15
CA SER A 492 24.53 -13.70 8.04
C SER A 492 25.23 -13.86 6.68
N ASP A 493 24.98 -12.97 5.73
CA ASP A 493 25.58 -13.03 4.40
C ASP A 493 27.00 -12.46 4.42
N THR A 494 27.98 -13.33 4.18
CA THR A 494 29.40 -12.98 4.19
C THR A 494 29.83 -12.13 3.00
N THR A 495 28.98 -12.00 1.98
CA THR A 495 29.27 -11.14 0.81
C THR A 495 28.97 -9.68 1.10
N ILE A 496 28.17 -9.38 2.11
CA ILE A 496 27.83 -8.00 2.45
C ILE A 496 28.95 -7.40 3.29
N ILE A 497 29.46 -6.24 2.87
CA ILE A 497 30.51 -5.55 3.61
C ILE A 497 29.89 -4.81 4.80
N PRO A 498 30.23 -5.17 6.05
CA PRO A 498 29.75 -4.44 7.22
C PRO A 498 30.23 -3.00 7.21
N ARG A 499 29.41 -2.08 7.71
CA ARG A 499 29.72 -0.64 7.76
C ARG A 499 30.57 -0.24 8.96
N ASP A 500 30.89 -1.20 9.83
CA ASP A 500 31.76 -0.97 10.98
C ASP A 500 33.11 -0.40 10.53
N GLY A 501 33.41 0.84 10.97
CA GLY A 501 34.63 1.54 10.62
C GLY A 501 34.61 2.28 9.27
N TRP A 502 33.45 2.34 8.59
CA TRP A 502 33.33 3.19 7.41
C TRP A 502 33.35 4.67 7.78
N THR A 503 33.93 5.50 6.91
CA THR A 503 33.93 6.96 7.07
C THR A 503 33.71 7.67 5.75
N ILE A 504 33.09 8.85 5.79
CA ILE A 504 33.05 9.75 4.65
C ILE A 504 34.37 10.54 4.61
N VAL A 505 35.13 10.37 3.53
CA VAL A 505 36.40 11.07 3.32
C VAL A 505 36.16 12.46 2.73
N THR A 506 35.31 12.52 1.70
CA THR A 506 34.90 13.76 1.03
C THR A 506 33.47 13.63 0.52
N ALA A 507 32.72 14.73 0.51
CA ALA A 507 31.40 14.78 -0.07
C ALA A 507 31.06 16.19 -0.57
N THR A 508 30.17 16.28 -1.56
CA THR A 508 29.59 17.55 -2.00
C THR A 508 28.55 18.03 -0.98
N GLY A 509 28.97 18.85 -0.02
CA GLY A 509 28.08 19.35 1.04
C GLY A 509 28.07 18.47 2.29
N ALA A 510 27.53 19.02 3.37
CA ALA A 510 27.55 18.39 4.70
C ALA A 510 26.51 17.26 4.85
N GLY A 511 26.70 16.40 5.86
CA GLY A 511 25.73 15.38 6.26
C GLY A 511 25.74 14.10 5.41
N ALA A 512 26.82 13.83 4.69
CA ALA A 512 26.96 12.62 3.89
C ALA A 512 27.12 11.35 4.75
N GLU A 513 27.38 11.50 6.05
CA GLU A 513 27.44 10.42 7.03
C GLU A 513 26.10 9.66 7.11
N ALA A 514 24.99 10.33 6.79
CA ALA A 514 23.67 9.70 6.66
C ALA A 514 23.65 8.54 5.64
N LEU A 515 24.53 8.57 4.62
CA LEU A 515 24.57 7.52 3.60
C LEU A 515 25.10 6.17 4.13
N ILE A 516 25.75 6.16 5.29
CA ILE A 516 26.45 4.97 5.80
C ILE A 516 26.02 4.62 7.23
N ASP A 517 24.99 5.28 7.77
CA ASP A 517 24.55 5.10 9.15
C ASP A 517 23.66 3.87 9.38
N GLY A 518 23.16 3.23 8.32
CA GLY A 518 22.27 2.07 8.45
C GLY A 518 20.79 2.41 8.50
N ASP A 519 20.41 3.68 8.49
CA ASP A 519 19.05 4.14 8.67
C ASP A 519 18.48 4.74 7.37
N ALA A 520 17.64 3.97 6.69
CA ALA A 520 16.96 4.43 5.47
C ALA A 520 15.97 5.61 5.70
N GLN A 521 15.77 6.07 6.95
CA GLN A 521 14.99 7.26 7.27
C GLN A 521 15.85 8.54 7.30
N THR A 522 17.17 8.44 7.44
CA THR A 522 18.06 9.58 7.27
C THR A 522 18.34 9.79 5.78
N ARG A 523 18.86 10.96 5.42
CA ARG A 523 19.19 11.26 4.02
C ARG A 523 20.29 12.30 3.91
N TRP A 524 21.11 12.10 2.89
CA TRP A 524 21.99 13.15 2.39
C TRP A 524 21.26 13.94 1.31
N THR A 525 21.14 15.25 1.53
CA THR A 525 20.43 16.18 0.64
C THR A 525 21.39 17.27 0.18
N VAL A 526 21.53 17.44 -1.12
CA VAL A 526 22.45 18.41 -1.73
C VAL A 526 21.74 19.26 -2.79
N PRO A 527 22.22 20.47 -3.11
CA PRO A 527 21.75 21.19 -4.29
C PRO A 527 21.88 20.30 -5.54
N SER A 528 20.93 20.41 -6.46
CA SER A 528 20.99 19.63 -7.70
C SER A 528 22.30 19.90 -8.45
N PRO A 529 22.99 18.85 -8.93
CA PRO A 529 24.22 19.01 -9.69
C PRO A 529 24.03 19.91 -10.92
N ALA A 530 25.00 20.78 -11.19
CA ALA A 530 25.07 21.54 -12.43
C ALA A 530 25.91 20.77 -13.48
N ALA A 531 25.71 21.10 -14.76
CA ALA A 531 26.51 20.50 -15.83
C ALA A 531 28.02 20.67 -15.57
N GLY A 532 28.76 19.57 -15.58
CA GLY A 532 30.20 19.55 -15.29
C GLY A 532 30.57 19.65 -13.80
N SER A 533 29.60 19.75 -12.89
CA SER A 533 29.81 19.79 -11.43
C SER A 533 28.96 18.71 -10.74
N PRO A 534 29.31 17.42 -10.89
CA PRO A 534 28.56 16.34 -10.27
C PRO A 534 28.62 16.44 -8.75
N ALA A 535 27.54 16.03 -8.07
CA ALA A 535 27.68 15.72 -6.65
C ALA A 535 28.53 14.46 -6.51
N SER A 536 29.35 14.42 -5.47
CA SER A 536 30.24 13.29 -5.22
C SER A 536 30.28 12.93 -3.75
N VAL A 537 30.51 11.65 -3.48
CA VAL A 537 30.82 11.15 -2.15
C VAL A 537 31.93 10.10 -2.26
N THR A 538 32.90 10.15 -1.34
CA THR A 538 33.97 9.18 -1.20
C THR A 538 33.86 8.52 0.17
N VAL A 539 33.71 7.19 0.16
CA VAL A 539 33.61 6.35 1.34
C VAL A 539 34.90 5.56 1.51
N ASP A 540 35.53 5.63 2.70
CA ASP A 540 36.56 4.68 3.13
C ASP A 540 35.86 3.49 3.80
N LEU A 541 36.06 2.29 3.27
CA LEU A 541 35.48 1.04 3.79
C LEU A 541 36.26 0.49 5.01
N GLY A 542 37.24 1.25 5.51
CA GLY A 542 38.07 0.95 6.68
C GLY A 542 39.21 -0.04 6.42
N ARG A 543 39.03 -0.96 5.48
CA ARG A 543 40.02 -1.97 5.06
C ARG A 543 39.88 -2.33 3.58
N SER A 544 40.96 -2.85 2.99
CA SER A 544 40.92 -3.36 1.61
C SER A 544 40.10 -4.66 1.54
N GLN A 545 39.19 -4.75 0.58
CA GLN A 545 38.30 -5.90 0.34
C GLN A 545 38.17 -6.20 -1.17
N SER A 546 37.66 -7.38 -1.51
CA SER A 546 37.35 -7.75 -2.90
C SER A 546 35.98 -7.21 -3.29
N LEU A 547 35.88 -5.90 -3.50
CA LEU A 547 34.64 -5.19 -3.80
C LEU A 547 34.10 -5.60 -5.18
N ALA A 548 32.82 -5.96 -5.25
CA ALA A 548 32.14 -6.36 -6.47
C ALA A 548 30.88 -5.54 -6.78
N GLY A 549 30.54 -4.57 -5.94
CA GLY A 549 29.42 -3.69 -6.22
C GLY A 549 29.04 -2.79 -5.06
N PHE A 550 28.00 -1.99 -5.30
CA PHE A 550 27.37 -1.14 -4.30
C PHE A 550 25.86 -1.18 -4.42
N SER A 551 25.17 -0.85 -3.33
CA SER A 551 23.73 -0.59 -3.32
C SER A 551 23.46 0.89 -3.04
N LEU A 552 22.39 1.42 -3.61
CA LEU A 552 21.90 2.77 -3.36
C LEU A 552 20.41 2.72 -3.09
N THR A 553 19.98 3.20 -1.92
CA THR A 553 18.57 3.37 -1.61
C THR A 553 18.19 4.84 -1.81
N PRO A 554 17.25 5.15 -2.73
CA PRO A 554 16.77 6.52 -2.87
C PRO A 554 16.04 6.96 -1.61
N SER A 555 16.08 8.26 -1.31
CA SER A 555 15.25 8.81 -0.23
C SER A 555 13.78 8.60 -0.57
N ARG A 556 13.06 7.91 0.31
CA ARG A 556 11.63 7.68 0.15
C ARG A 556 10.78 8.74 0.82
N THR A 557 11.34 9.41 1.83
CA THR A 557 10.67 10.47 2.58
C THR A 557 10.13 11.56 1.67
N VAL A 558 8.84 11.86 1.82
CA VAL A 558 8.16 12.95 1.10
C VAL A 558 8.83 14.29 1.40
N ALA A 559 9.57 14.81 0.44
CA ALA A 559 10.11 16.17 0.45
C ALA A 559 9.80 16.85 -0.89
N LYS A 560 9.39 18.12 -0.81
CA LYS A 560 9.16 18.93 -2.01
C LYS A 560 10.50 19.28 -2.64
N ASP A 561 10.52 19.32 -3.98
CA ASP A 561 11.67 19.80 -4.76
C ASP A 561 12.95 18.98 -4.56
N THR A 562 12.79 17.68 -4.33
CA THR A 562 13.88 16.71 -4.22
C THR A 562 13.67 15.55 -5.18
N ALA A 563 14.76 15.01 -5.70
CA ALA A 563 14.72 13.79 -6.52
C ALA A 563 15.96 12.90 -6.28
N PRO A 564 15.86 11.58 -6.47
CA PRO A 564 17.01 10.70 -6.47
C PRO A 564 17.93 10.96 -7.68
N PRO A 565 19.18 10.49 -7.68
CA PRO A 565 20.08 10.61 -8.82
C PRO A 565 19.54 9.86 -10.04
N ARG A 566 19.73 10.41 -11.26
CA ARG A 566 19.39 9.73 -12.53
C ARG A 566 20.31 8.55 -12.82
N GLY A 567 21.58 8.68 -12.48
CA GLY A 567 22.61 7.70 -12.80
C GLY A 567 23.85 7.90 -11.95
N TYR A 568 24.84 7.06 -12.17
CA TYR A 568 26.02 6.95 -11.33
C TYR A 568 27.30 6.79 -12.16
N ILE A 569 28.40 7.27 -11.60
CA ILE A 569 29.77 6.91 -12.00
C ILE A 569 30.46 6.41 -10.72
N ALA A 570 30.86 5.14 -10.74
CA ALA A 570 31.51 4.47 -9.63
C ALA A 570 33.00 4.25 -9.93
N GLU A 571 33.85 4.64 -8.99
CA GLU A 571 35.29 4.46 -9.04
C GLU A 571 35.80 3.84 -7.74
N THR A 572 36.87 3.07 -7.84
CA THR A 572 37.47 2.37 -6.69
C THR A 572 38.93 2.74 -6.54
N SER A 573 39.43 2.73 -5.31
CA SER A 573 40.84 2.96 -5.01
C SER A 573 41.31 2.07 -3.85
N ALA A 574 42.57 1.65 -3.88
CA ALA A 574 43.21 0.94 -2.76
C ALA A 574 43.83 1.90 -1.72
N ASP A 575 44.23 3.10 -2.15
CA ASP A 575 45.01 4.06 -1.36
C ASP A 575 44.37 5.45 -1.21
N GLY A 576 43.21 5.67 -1.84
CA GLY A 576 42.48 6.94 -1.85
C GLY A 576 43.07 7.98 -2.79
N LYS A 577 44.16 7.66 -3.52
CA LYS A 577 44.91 8.58 -4.39
C LYS A 577 44.78 8.18 -5.85
N VAL A 578 44.98 6.90 -6.16
CA VAL A 578 44.87 6.37 -7.53
C VAL A 578 43.48 5.75 -7.71
N TRP A 579 42.72 6.29 -8.67
CA TRP A 579 41.32 5.92 -8.90
C TRP A 579 41.17 5.16 -10.21
N ALA A 580 40.41 4.06 -10.18
CA ALA A 580 40.07 3.26 -11.35
C ALA A 580 38.55 3.24 -11.58
N PRO A 581 38.08 3.39 -12.83
CA PRO A 581 36.66 3.22 -13.18
C PRO A 581 36.17 1.81 -12.84
N ALA A 582 35.02 1.71 -12.18
CA ALA A 582 34.39 0.44 -11.81
C ALA A 582 33.09 0.20 -12.59
N ALA A 583 32.18 1.17 -12.62
CA ALA A 583 30.93 1.10 -13.38
C ALA A 583 30.36 2.49 -13.67
N THR A 584 29.60 2.62 -14.75
CA THR A 584 28.81 3.82 -15.10
C THR A 584 27.47 3.37 -15.65
N GLY A 585 26.39 4.04 -15.26
CA GLY A 585 25.05 3.71 -15.75
C GLY A 585 23.95 4.64 -15.24
N GLU A 586 22.72 4.31 -15.57
CA GLU A 586 21.51 4.98 -15.08
C GLU A 586 20.72 4.08 -14.13
N PHE A 587 19.95 4.70 -13.25
CA PHE A 587 18.99 4.00 -12.41
C PHE A 587 17.61 4.03 -13.10
N GLY A 588 17.19 2.89 -13.63
CA GLY A 588 15.92 2.78 -14.37
C GLY A 588 14.72 3.16 -13.50
N ASN A 589 13.94 4.15 -13.97
CA ASN A 589 12.69 4.63 -13.33
C ASN A 589 12.79 5.01 -11.83
N ILE A 590 13.99 5.29 -11.30
CA ILE A 590 14.22 5.48 -9.86
C ILE A 590 13.43 6.66 -9.25
N ALA A 591 12.89 7.58 -10.06
CA ALA A 591 12.02 8.65 -9.57
C ALA A 591 10.62 8.17 -9.17
N TYR A 592 10.19 7.04 -9.73
CA TYR A 592 8.83 6.51 -9.57
C TYR A 592 8.82 5.08 -9.01
N ALA A 593 9.94 4.37 -9.06
CA ALA A 593 10.19 3.10 -8.39
C ALA A 593 11.33 3.29 -7.39
N LEU A 594 10.99 3.54 -6.12
CA LEU A 594 11.93 3.98 -5.08
C LEU A 594 12.62 2.80 -4.40
N ALA A 595 12.73 1.68 -5.11
CA ALA A 595 13.41 0.46 -4.69
C ALA A 595 14.93 0.66 -4.57
N THR A 596 15.57 -0.10 -3.68
CA THR A 596 17.03 -0.13 -3.56
C THR A 596 17.66 -0.59 -4.87
N GLN A 597 18.58 0.19 -5.43
CA GLN A 597 19.28 -0.16 -6.66
C GLN A 597 20.60 -0.85 -6.34
N ARG A 598 20.83 -2.04 -6.89
CA ARG A 598 22.05 -2.84 -6.66
C ARG A 598 22.87 -2.90 -7.94
N ILE A 599 24.10 -2.39 -7.87
CA ILE A 599 25.00 -2.23 -9.03
C ILE A 599 26.21 -3.13 -8.84
N ALA A 600 26.27 -4.20 -9.63
CA ALA A 600 27.43 -5.10 -9.67
C ALA A 600 28.47 -4.64 -10.70
N PHE A 601 29.73 -4.93 -10.41
CA PHE A 601 30.86 -4.79 -11.32
C PHE A 601 31.89 -5.90 -11.08
N ALA A 602 32.89 -6.03 -11.95
CA ALA A 602 33.92 -7.06 -11.82
C ALA A 602 34.68 -6.92 -10.47
N ALA A 603 34.71 -8.01 -9.70
CA ALA A 603 35.33 -8.06 -8.38
C ALA A 603 36.80 -7.58 -8.43
N ARG A 604 37.19 -6.73 -7.47
CA ARG A 604 38.52 -6.11 -7.42
C ARG A 604 38.95 -5.68 -6.02
N PRO A 605 40.26 -5.66 -5.73
CA PRO A 605 40.77 -5.07 -4.50
C PRO A 605 40.45 -3.57 -4.42
N ALA A 606 39.74 -3.15 -3.37
CA ALA A 606 39.44 -1.75 -3.10
C ALA A 606 39.27 -1.51 -1.59
N ARG A 607 39.70 -0.33 -1.14
CA ARG A 607 39.39 0.21 0.19
C ARG A 607 38.44 1.40 0.12
N TYR A 608 38.47 2.14 -0.99
CA TYR A 608 37.67 3.34 -1.18
C TYR A 608 36.69 3.16 -2.33
N LEU A 609 35.48 3.67 -2.14
CA LEU A 609 34.43 3.78 -3.17
C LEU A 609 34.10 5.26 -3.35
N ARG A 610 34.19 5.75 -4.60
CA ARG A 610 33.73 7.09 -4.97
C ARG A 610 32.55 6.97 -5.92
N LEU A 611 31.45 7.63 -5.55
CA LEU A 611 30.27 7.75 -6.39
C LEU A 611 30.11 9.20 -6.83
N ARG A 612 29.80 9.40 -8.11
CA ARG A 612 29.46 10.71 -8.69
C ARG A 612 28.10 10.64 -9.37
N PHE A 613 27.34 11.72 -9.21
CA PHE A 613 25.96 11.86 -9.70
C PHE A 613 25.83 13.17 -10.48
N GLU A 614 25.49 13.07 -11.76
CA GLU A 614 25.52 14.22 -12.67
C GLU A 614 24.21 15.00 -12.76
N ALA A 615 23.09 14.37 -12.40
CA ALA A 615 21.77 14.99 -12.48
C ALA A 615 20.75 14.23 -11.62
N PRO A 616 19.68 14.90 -11.14
CA PRO A 616 18.53 14.22 -10.57
C PRO A 616 17.70 13.48 -11.65
N ALA A 617 16.95 12.46 -11.24
CA ALA A 617 16.11 11.63 -12.11
C ALA A 617 14.90 12.37 -12.70
N ILE A 618 14.43 13.41 -12.02
CA ILE A 618 13.42 14.37 -12.50
C ILE A 618 13.87 15.80 -12.15
N PRO A 619 13.37 16.84 -12.83
CA PRO A 619 13.68 18.22 -12.48
C PRO A 619 13.34 18.51 -11.01
N ALA A 620 14.35 18.87 -10.23
CA ALA A 620 14.26 19.23 -8.81
C ALA A 620 15.41 20.17 -8.45
N GLY A 621 15.22 21.06 -7.49
CA GLY A 621 16.26 21.95 -6.98
C GLY A 621 17.28 21.26 -6.07
N LYS A 622 16.96 20.07 -5.56
CA LYS A 622 17.83 19.26 -4.73
C LYS A 622 17.87 17.79 -5.16
N MET A 623 18.99 17.14 -4.86
CA MET A 623 19.15 15.70 -4.99
C MET A 623 19.26 15.03 -3.62
N THR A 624 18.65 13.86 -3.46
CA THR A 624 18.54 13.15 -2.19
C THR A 624 18.81 11.66 -2.30
N ILE A 625 19.60 11.12 -1.39
CA ILE A 625 19.90 9.68 -1.26
C ILE A 625 19.77 9.30 0.22
N ALA A 626 19.15 8.15 0.51
CA ALA A 626 19.02 7.67 1.88
C ALA A 626 20.25 6.88 2.31
N ASP A 627 20.67 5.89 1.52
CA ASP A 627 21.61 4.87 1.99
C ASP A 627 22.54 4.37 0.88
N ILE A 628 23.76 4.00 1.24
CA ILE A 628 24.75 3.33 0.37
C ILE A 628 25.26 2.06 1.07
N GLY A 629 25.22 0.93 0.37
CA GLY A 629 25.85 -0.33 0.78
C GLY A 629 26.95 -0.76 -0.19
N ALA A 630 27.69 -1.80 0.20
CA ALA A 630 28.75 -2.40 -0.61
C ALA A 630 28.81 -3.89 -0.37
N PHE A 631 29.19 -4.65 -1.40
CA PHE A 631 29.25 -6.11 -1.33
C PHE A 631 30.44 -6.66 -2.12
N THR A 632 30.87 -7.85 -1.74
CA THR A 632 31.91 -8.64 -2.40
C THR A 632 31.30 -9.62 -3.39
N GLY A 633 32.13 -10.15 -4.28
CA GLY A 633 31.72 -11.06 -5.36
C GLY A 633 31.93 -12.53 -5.04
#